data_AF-A0A9P8CF53-F1
#
_entry.id   AF-A0A9P8CF53-F1
#
_cell.length_a   1.000
_cell.length_b   1.000
_cell.length_c   1.000
_cell.angle_alpha   90.00
_cell.angle_beta   90.00
_cell.angle_gamma   90.00
#
_symmetry.space_group_name_H-M   'P 1'
#
loop_
_entity.id
_entity.type
_entity.pdbx_description
1 polymer ?
#
loop_
_entity_poly.entity_id
_entity_poly.type
_entity_poly.pdbx_seq_one_letter_code
_entity_poly.pdbx_strand_id
1 'polypeptide(L)'
;MAGGRELSTQLCARICERAFLGYTARQIKSVYPEICISTIRKTIERFLAEPTCISKPRTDRPHALSERQRDHVYDIIHHTNSHIKNRYLLWEVNVACKKCSVQRLCHMLGKRKWLQRKRPELTDRHAQERIT
;
A
#
# COMPACT_ATOMS: atom_id res chain seq x y z
N MET A 1 23.70 -7.35 0.49
CA MET A 1 24.14 -6.19 1.29
C MET A 1 22.92 -5.57 1.93
N ALA A 2 22.78 -5.64 3.25
CA ALA A 2 21.71 -4.93 3.94
C ALA A 2 22.03 -3.43 3.85
N GLY A 3 21.17 -2.65 3.20
CA GLY A 3 21.35 -1.20 3.09
C GLY A 3 21.28 -0.54 4.47
N GLY A 4 22.20 0.38 4.75
CA GLY A 4 22.19 1.18 5.98
C GLY A 4 20.90 2.00 6.12
N ARG A 5 20.63 2.48 7.35
CA ARG A 5 19.47 3.35 7.63
C ARG A 5 19.48 4.57 6.70
N GLU A 6 18.31 4.94 6.20
CA GLU A 6 18.15 6.13 5.38
C GLU A 6 18.48 7.40 6.18
N LEU A 7 18.97 8.44 5.50
CA LEU A 7 19.18 9.75 6.13
C LEU A 7 17.85 10.31 6.62
N SER A 8 17.85 10.91 7.80
CA SER A 8 16.65 11.62 8.27
C SER A 8 16.35 12.82 7.37
N THR A 9 15.07 13.16 7.23
CA THR A 9 14.62 14.29 6.41
C THR A 9 15.28 15.61 6.83
N GLN A 10 15.46 15.81 8.14
CA GLN A 10 16.15 16.97 8.70
C GLN A 10 17.62 17.04 8.29
N LEU A 11 18.33 15.92 8.36
CA LEU A 11 19.75 15.85 8.00
C LEU A 11 19.94 16.05 6.49
N CYS A 12 19.03 15.49 5.68
CA CYS A 12 18.95 15.71 4.25
C CYS A 12 18.78 17.21 3.93
N ALA A 13 17.82 17.89 4.57
CA ALA A 13 17.58 19.32 4.37
C ALA A 13 18.82 20.17 4.71
N ARG A 14 19.50 19.88 5.83
CA ARG A 14 20.73 20.59 6.23
C ARG A 14 21.90 20.37 5.27
N ILE A 15 22.00 19.20 4.65
CA ILE A 15 23.00 18.93 3.61
C ILE A 15 22.69 19.76 2.37
N CYS A 16 21.43 19.77 1.92
CA CYS A 16 21.00 20.51 0.75
C CYS A 16 21.13 22.03 0.94
N GLU A 17 20.79 22.54 2.12
CA GLU A 17 20.96 23.95 2.49
C GLU A 17 22.44 24.37 2.38
N ARG A 18 23.37 23.55 2.91
CA ARG A 18 24.81 23.82 2.78
C ARG A 18 25.28 23.74 1.33
N ALA A 19 24.77 22.80 0.55
CA ALA A 19 25.10 22.73 -0.87
C ALA A 19 24.59 24.00 -1.62
N PHE A 20 23.41 24.49 -1.27
CA PHE A 20 22.83 25.72 -1.82
C PHE A 20 23.66 26.97 -1.45
N LEU A 21 24.21 27.01 -0.24
CA LEU A 21 25.16 28.05 0.20
C LEU A 21 26.55 27.95 -0.48
N GLY A 22 26.77 26.98 -1.37
CA GLY A 22 28.01 26.83 -2.14
C GLY A 22 29.08 25.94 -1.51
N TYR A 23 28.79 25.25 -0.40
CA TYR A 23 29.76 24.34 0.21
C TYR A 23 29.97 23.08 -0.65
N THR A 24 31.23 22.68 -0.81
CA THR A 24 31.59 21.44 -1.52
C THR A 24 31.24 20.20 -0.70
N ALA A 25 31.01 19.06 -1.36
CA ALA A 25 30.73 17.79 -0.68
C ALA A 25 31.82 17.37 0.34
N ARG A 26 33.09 17.77 0.12
CA ARG A 26 34.19 17.52 1.07
C ARG A 26 34.05 18.38 2.34
N GLN A 27 33.67 19.65 2.20
CA GLN A 27 33.41 20.55 3.33
C GLN A 27 32.14 20.15 4.10
N ILE A 28 31.14 19.59 3.42
CA ILE A 28 29.96 19.05 4.10
C ILE A 28 30.33 17.77 4.88
N LYS A 29 31.21 16.92 4.32
CA LYS A 29 31.71 15.71 4.97
C LYS A 29 32.53 16.00 6.23
N SER A 30 33.27 17.10 6.29
CA SER A 30 34.00 17.46 7.52
C SER A 30 33.07 17.84 8.66
N VAL A 31 31.87 18.35 8.36
CA VAL A 31 30.86 18.66 9.39
C VAL A 31 30.01 17.45 9.76
N TYR A 32 29.76 16.54 8.82
CA TYR A 32 29.02 15.30 9.04
C TYR A 32 29.93 14.08 8.79
N PRO A 33 30.92 13.83 9.67
CA PRO A 33 31.91 12.75 9.49
C PRO A 33 31.30 11.35 9.53
N GLU A 34 30.11 11.18 10.11
CA GLU A 34 29.36 9.92 10.13
C GLU A 34 28.72 9.55 8.78
N ILE A 35 28.51 10.52 7.89
CA ILE A 35 27.82 10.30 6.61
C ILE A 35 28.85 10.04 5.51
N CYS A 36 28.71 8.96 4.74
CA CYS A 36 29.59 8.70 3.60
C CYS A 36 29.52 9.82 2.55
N ILE A 37 30.66 10.17 1.96
CA ILE A 37 30.74 11.23 0.94
C ILE A 37 29.87 10.92 -0.30
N SER A 38 29.74 9.63 -0.64
CA SER A 38 28.86 9.15 -1.69
C SER A 38 27.39 9.45 -1.40
N THR A 39 26.97 9.35 -0.14
CA THR A 39 25.60 9.65 0.28
C THR A 39 25.34 11.14 0.16
N ILE A 40 26.27 11.99 0.62
CA ILE A 40 26.18 13.45 0.48
C ILE A 40 26.00 13.86 -0.99
N ARG A 41 26.84 13.32 -1.89
CA ARG A 41 26.74 13.58 -3.33
C ARG A 41 25.38 13.18 -3.90
N LYS A 42 24.95 11.95 -3.63
CA LYS A 42 23.64 11.44 -4.10
C LYS A 42 22.47 12.25 -3.56
N THR A 43 22.55 12.72 -2.32
CA THR A 43 21.53 13.57 -1.71
C THR A 43 21.42 14.91 -2.44
N ILE A 44 22.56 15.55 -2.74
CA ILE A 44 22.59 16.81 -3.50
C ILE A 44 22.07 16.60 -4.93
N GLU A 45 22.56 15.59 -5.63
CA GLU A 45 22.10 15.24 -6.99
C GLU A 45 20.59 14.99 -7.04
N ARG A 46 20.07 14.21 -6.08
CA ARG A 46 18.63 13.95 -5.98
C ARG A 46 17.84 15.23 -5.73
N PHE A 47 18.32 16.09 -4.84
CA PHE A 47 17.65 17.35 -4.51
C PHE A 47 17.62 18.33 -5.69
N LEU A 48 18.65 18.33 -6.53
CA LEU A 48 18.67 19.13 -7.77
C LEU A 48 17.68 18.60 -8.80
N ALA A 49 17.48 17.29 -8.89
CA ALA A 49 16.51 16.68 -9.81
C ALA A 49 15.06 16.83 -9.30
N GLU A 50 14.85 16.60 -8.00
CA GLU A 50 13.57 16.70 -7.32
C GLU A 50 13.80 17.38 -5.97
N PRO A 51 13.37 18.64 -5.76
CA PRO A 51 13.66 19.43 -4.56
C PRO A 51 12.84 18.98 -3.34
N THR A 52 13.00 17.71 -2.98
CA THR A 52 12.32 17.05 -1.88
C THR A 52 13.33 16.20 -1.11
N CYS A 53 13.25 16.30 0.22
CA CYS A 53 14.08 15.48 1.12
C CYS A 53 13.39 14.17 1.52
N ILE A 54 12.24 13.86 0.91
CA ILE A 54 11.41 12.70 1.23
C ILE A 54 11.86 11.54 0.34
N SER A 55 12.20 10.41 0.98
CA SER A 55 12.46 9.16 0.27
C SER A 55 11.17 8.67 -0.40
N LYS A 56 11.26 8.34 -1.70
CA LYS A 56 10.16 7.64 -2.36
C LYS A 56 10.01 6.25 -1.76
N PRO A 57 8.78 5.80 -1.46
CA PRO A 57 8.57 4.40 -1.10
C PRO A 57 9.07 3.51 -2.25
N ARG A 58 9.55 2.31 -1.91
CA ARG A 58 9.88 1.34 -2.94
C ARG A 58 8.61 1.04 -3.74
N THR A 59 8.73 0.99 -5.06
CA THR A 59 7.65 0.50 -5.91
C THR A 59 7.34 -0.93 -5.51
N ASP A 60 6.12 -1.16 -5.05
CA ASP A 60 5.67 -2.50 -4.71
C ASP A 60 5.61 -3.39 -5.95
N ARG A 61 5.65 -4.70 -5.71
CA ARG A 61 5.48 -5.68 -6.78
C ARG A 61 4.08 -5.49 -7.39
N PRO A 62 3.94 -5.55 -8.72
CA PRO A 62 2.63 -5.50 -9.36
C PRO A 62 1.70 -6.58 -8.81
N HIS A 63 0.42 -6.25 -8.71
CA HIS A 63 -0.61 -7.20 -8.29
C HIS A 63 -0.75 -8.34 -9.29
N ALA A 64 -1.07 -9.54 -8.78
CA ALA A 64 -1.29 -10.71 -9.62
C ALA A 64 -2.59 -10.63 -10.45
N LEU A 65 -3.55 -9.81 -10.03
CA LEU A 65 -4.81 -9.57 -10.73
C LEU A 65 -4.75 -8.21 -11.41
N SER A 66 -5.28 -8.14 -12.62
CA SER A 66 -5.47 -6.86 -13.31
C SER A 66 -6.52 -6.02 -12.58
N GLU A 67 -6.55 -4.72 -12.87
CA GLU A 67 -7.57 -3.81 -12.33
C GLU A 67 -8.98 -4.26 -12.71
N ARG A 68 -9.22 -4.54 -14.00
CA ARG A 68 -10.50 -5.08 -14.49
C ARG A 68 -10.95 -6.35 -13.77
N GLN A 69 -10.03 -7.25 -13.46
CA GLN A 69 -10.35 -8.48 -12.70
C GLN A 69 -10.71 -8.19 -11.25
N ARG A 70 -10.09 -7.18 -10.64
CA ARG A 70 -10.44 -6.75 -9.26
C ARG A 70 -11.82 -6.11 -9.24
N ASP A 71 -12.14 -5.30 -10.24
CA ASP A 71 -13.44 -4.65 -10.39
C ASP A 71 -14.54 -5.71 -10.61
N HIS A 72 -14.30 -6.69 -11.49
CA HIS A 72 -15.21 -7.83 -11.67
C HIS A 72 -15.48 -8.58 -10.36
N VAL A 73 -14.42 -8.86 -9.58
CA VAL A 73 -14.57 -9.50 -8.26
C VAL A 73 -15.35 -8.62 -7.28
N TYR A 74 -15.15 -7.30 -7.32
CA TYR A 74 -15.91 -6.35 -6.52
C TYR A 74 -17.39 -6.39 -6.86
N ASP A 75 -17.73 -6.33 -8.15
CA ASP A 75 -19.11 -6.34 -8.63
C ASP A 75 -19.84 -7.62 -8.24
N ILE A 76 -19.17 -8.78 -8.37
CA ILE A 76 -19.76 -10.05 -7.94
C ILE A 76 -20.03 -10.03 -6.42
N ILE A 77 -19.11 -9.52 -5.61
CA ILE A 77 -19.26 -9.54 -4.15
C ILE A 77 -20.33 -8.57 -3.67
N HIS A 78 -20.49 -7.40 -4.30
CA HIS A 78 -21.36 -6.34 -3.80
C HIS A 78 -22.69 -6.21 -4.54
N HIS A 79 -22.75 -6.61 -5.81
CA HIS A 79 -23.92 -6.41 -6.66
C HIS A 79 -24.60 -7.71 -7.10
N THR A 80 -23.85 -8.79 -7.31
CA THR A 80 -24.43 -10.05 -7.83
C THR A 80 -24.70 -11.10 -6.76
N ASN A 81 -23.67 -11.52 -6.03
CA ASN A 81 -23.77 -12.62 -5.08
C ASN A 81 -22.75 -12.44 -3.94
N SER A 82 -23.21 -11.80 -2.88
CA SER A 82 -22.39 -11.58 -1.69
C SER A 82 -21.88 -12.87 -1.06
N HIS A 83 -22.64 -13.97 -1.12
CA HIS A 83 -22.30 -15.25 -0.48
C HIS A 83 -21.42 -16.17 -1.33
N ILE A 84 -20.90 -15.69 -2.47
CA ILE A 84 -20.07 -16.51 -3.37
C ILE A 84 -18.84 -17.08 -2.64
N LYS A 85 -18.55 -18.37 -2.87
CA LYS A 85 -17.36 -19.04 -2.30
C LYS A 85 -16.11 -18.66 -3.10
N ASN A 86 -14.98 -18.52 -2.44
CA ASN A 86 -13.70 -18.13 -3.06
C ASN A 86 -13.25 -19.04 -4.22
N ARG A 87 -13.66 -20.31 -4.21
CA ARG A 87 -13.38 -21.23 -5.33
C ARG A 87 -14.05 -20.78 -6.63
N TYR A 88 -15.28 -20.26 -6.56
CA TYR A 88 -16.00 -19.79 -7.73
C TYR A 88 -15.48 -18.43 -8.18
N LEU A 89 -15.17 -17.53 -7.23
CA LEU A 89 -14.46 -16.28 -7.55
C LEU A 89 -13.13 -16.52 -8.28
N LEU A 90 -12.45 -17.63 -7.96
CA LEU A 90 -11.22 -18.01 -8.66
C LEU A 90 -11.47 -18.40 -10.13
N TRP A 91 -12.57 -19.10 -10.39
CA TRP A 91 -13.02 -19.44 -11.74
C TRP A 91 -13.41 -18.20 -12.53
N GLU A 92 -14.10 -17.24 -11.90
CA GLU A 92 -14.48 -15.96 -12.51
C GLU A 92 -13.27 -15.15 -13.01
N VAL A 93 -12.13 -15.28 -12.34
CA VAL A 93 -10.86 -14.65 -12.78
C VAL A 93 -9.96 -15.59 -13.57
N ASN A 94 -10.51 -16.66 -14.16
CA ASN A 94 -9.81 -17.67 -14.95
C ASN A 94 -8.56 -18.25 -14.26
N VAL A 95 -8.63 -18.46 -12.94
CA VAL A 95 -7.53 -19.01 -12.13
C VAL A 95 -6.22 -18.22 -12.28
N ALA A 96 -6.30 -16.92 -12.59
CA ALA A 96 -5.14 -16.06 -12.82
C ALA A 96 -4.24 -15.90 -11.58
N CYS A 97 -4.73 -16.25 -10.39
CA CYS A 97 -3.98 -16.15 -9.14
C CYS A 97 -4.25 -17.34 -8.21
N LYS A 98 -3.57 -17.36 -7.05
CA LYS A 98 -3.83 -18.36 -6.01
C LYS A 98 -5.07 -17.98 -5.20
N LYS A 99 -5.77 -18.98 -4.65
CA LYS A 99 -6.92 -18.79 -3.73
C LYS A 99 -6.63 -17.80 -2.59
N CYS A 100 -5.42 -17.82 -2.04
CA CYS A 100 -5.01 -16.90 -0.97
C CYS A 100 -4.98 -15.44 -1.41
N SER A 101 -4.67 -15.16 -2.68
CA SER A 101 -4.71 -13.80 -3.24
C SER A 101 -6.14 -13.30 -3.36
N VAL A 102 -7.07 -14.14 -3.82
CA VAL A 102 -8.51 -13.81 -3.85
C VAL A 102 -9.05 -13.58 -2.44
N GLN A 103 -8.62 -14.37 -1.46
CA GLN A 103 -8.98 -14.17 -0.04
C GLN A 103 -8.52 -12.80 0.48
N ARG A 104 -7.26 -12.43 0.22
CA ARG A 104 -6.74 -11.11 0.59
C ARG A 104 -7.50 -10.00 -0.11
N LEU A 105 -7.80 -10.15 -1.40
CA LEU A 105 -8.61 -9.19 -2.15
C LEU A 105 -9.99 -9.02 -1.53
N CYS A 106 -10.70 -10.12 -1.24
CA CYS A 106 -12.00 -10.07 -0.56
C CYS A 106 -11.91 -9.36 0.80
N HIS A 107 -10.82 -9.57 1.55
CA HIS A 107 -10.60 -8.89 2.83
C HIS A 107 -10.39 -7.38 2.63
N MET A 108 -9.56 -6.98 1.67
CA MET A 108 -9.31 -5.57 1.33
C MET A 108 -10.58 -4.86 0.83
N LEU A 109 -11.37 -5.53 -0.02
CA LEU A 109 -12.64 -5.01 -0.55
C LEU A 109 -13.76 -5.02 0.50
N GLY A 110 -13.46 -5.36 1.76
CA GLY A 110 -14.41 -5.29 2.86
C GLY A 110 -15.54 -6.31 2.73
N LYS A 111 -15.26 -7.54 2.27
CA LYS A 111 -16.21 -8.66 2.39
C LYS A 111 -16.40 -8.98 3.88
N ARG A 112 -17.27 -8.21 4.55
CA ARG A 112 -17.42 -8.23 6.01
C ARG A 112 -18.14 -9.50 6.46
N LYS A 113 -17.60 -10.15 7.49
CA LYS A 113 -18.10 -11.41 8.08
C LYS A 113 -19.61 -11.40 8.40
N TRP A 114 -20.18 -10.24 8.74
CA TRP A 114 -21.60 -10.12 9.09
C TRP A 114 -22.54 -10.11 7.88
N LEU A 115 -22.11 -9.64 6.71
CA LEU A 115 -22.86 -9.77 5.44
C LEU A 115 -22.91 -11.23 4.95
N GLN A 116 -22.01 -12.08 5.46
CA GLN A 116 -21.93 -13.50 5.06
C GLN A 116 -22.75 -14.43 5.96
N ARG A 117 -23.28 -13.95 7.09
CA ARG A 117 -24.14 -14.77 7.94
C ARG A 117 -25.50 -14.87 7.24
N LYS A 118 -26.09 -16.07 7.19
CA LYS A 118 -27.51 -16.24 6.82
C LYS A 118 -28.33 -15.51 7.89
N ARG A 119 -28.64 -14.24 7.67
CA ARG A 119 -29.51 -13.48 8.56
C ARG A 119 -30.94 -13.89 8.19
N PRO A 120 -31.72 -14.44 9.14
CA PRO A 120 -33.15 -14.61 8.89
C PRO A 120 -33.75 -13.23 8.61
N GLU A 121 -34.65 -13.17 7.64
CA GLU A 121 -35.38 -11.95 7.33
C GLU A 121 -36.22 -11.55 8.56
N LEU A 122 -36.09 -10.30 8.99
CA LEU A 122 -36.90 -9.75 10.07
C LEU A 122 -38.27 -9.37 9.47
N THR A 123 -39.17 -10.34 9.41
CA THR A 123 -40.59 -10.13 9.13
C THR A 123 -41.31 -9.52 10.33
N ASP A 124 -42.44 -8.85 10.08
CA ASP A 124 -43.28 -8.21 11.11
C ASP A 124 -43.73 -9.19 12.19
N ARG A 125 -43.89 -10.47 11.83
CA ARG A 125 -44.16 -11.57 12.76
C ARG A 125 -43.08 -11.68 13.86
N HIS A 126 -41.79 -11.63 13.49
CA HIS A 126 -40.69 -11.67 14.46
C HIS A 126 -40.62 -10.41 15.33
N ALA A 127 -41.23 -9.30 14.89
CA ALA A 127 -41.33 -8.08 15.70
C ALA A 127 -42.48 -8.20 16.71
N GLN A 128 -43.63 -8.74 16.31
CA GLN A 128 -44.78 -9.00 17.19
C GLN A 128 -44.43 -10.01 18.30
N GLU A 129 -43.73 -11.09 17.98
CA GLU A 129 -43.24 -12.11 18.92
C GLU A 129 -42.22 -11.57 19.95
N ARG A 130 -41.67 -10.36 19.77
CA ARG A 130 -40.79 -9.70 20.77
C ARG A 130 -41.52 -8.77 21.73
N ILE A 131 -42.71 -8.31 21.35
CA ILE A 131 -43.51 -7.36 22.12
C ILE A 131 -44.47 -8.11 23.07
N THR A 132 -44.79 -9.36 22.75
CA THR A 132 -45.56 -10.29 23.60
C THR A 132 -44.65 -11.05 24.56
#